data_AF-A0A9R0XJ06-F1
#
_entry.id   AF-A0A9R0XJ06-F1
#
_cell.length_a   1.000
_cell.length_b   1.000
_cell.length_c   1.000
_cell.angle_alpha   90.00
_cell.angle_beta   90.00
_cell.angle_gamma   90.00
#
_symmetry.space_group_name_H-M   'P 1'
#
loop_
_entity.id
_entity.type
_entity.pdbx_description
1 polymer ?
#
loop_
_entity_poly.entity_id
_entity_poly.type
_entity_poly.pdbx_seq_one_letter_code
_entity_poly.pdbx_strand_id
1 'polypeptide(L)' 'MGRSVPAGAGAGSMKASWPEVVGWSAHDAALQISKDRPDVSISFYIGTGPWPPGPHPWRVVVVSDAATGVVVQTPVVG' A
#
# COMPACT_ATOMS: atom_id res chain seq x y z
N MET A 1 -35.76 2.61 -7.23
CA MET A 1 -35.26 1.59 -6.29
C MET A 1 -34.39 0.61 -7.07
N GLY A 2 -33.06 0.70 -6.93
CA GLY A 2 -32.14 -0.15 -7.68
C GLY A 2 -30.73 0.05 -7.17
N ARG A 3 -30.40 -0.64 -6.09
CA ARG A 3 -29.04 -0.69 -5.54
C ARG A 3 -28.34 -1.78 -6.33
N SER A 4 -27.39 -1.41 -7.17
CA SER A 4 -26.54 -2.36 -7.89
C SER A 4 -25.11 -1.97 -7.60
N VAL A 5 -24.58 -2.54 -6.53
CA VAL A 5 -23.15 -2.58 -6.25
C VAL A 5 -22.54 -3.51 -7.31
N PRO A 6 -21.60 -3.08 -8.17
CA PRO A 6 -20.75 -4.04 -8.82
C PRO A 6 -19.62 -4.36 -7.86
N ALA A 7 -19.78 -5.47 -7.13
CA ALA A 7 -18.65 -6.24 -6.63
C ALA A 7 -17.92 -6.81 -7.85
N GLY A 8 -17.02 -6.01 -8.43
CA GLY A 8 -16.13 -6.41 -9.50
C GLY A 8 -14.87 -7.01 -8.90
N ALA A 9 -14.87 -8.32 -8.70
CA ALA A 9 -13.67 -9.11 -8.53
C ALA A 9 -12.80 -8.98 -9.79
N GLY A 10 -11.72 -8.21 -9.70
CA GLY A 10 -10.65 -8.19 -10.69
C GLY A 10 -9.63 -9.28 -10.42
N ALA A 11 -9.94 -10.52 -10.77
CA ALA A 11 -8.89 -11.51 -10.99
C ALA A 11 -8.18 -11.15 -12.31
N GLY A 12 -7.02 -10.50 -12.23
CA GLY A 12 -6.16 -10.30 -13.40
C GLY A 12 -5.32 -9.03 -13.50
N SER A 13 -5.43 -8.08 -12.55
CA SER A 13 -4.47 -6.97 -12.45
C SER A 13 -3.76 -7.09 -11.12
N MET A 14 -2.50 -7.55 -11.12
CA MET A 14 -1.66 -7.48 -9.91
C MET A 14 -1.69 -6.04 -9.42
N LYS A 15 -2.38 -5.80 -8.30
CA LYS A 15 -2.48 -4.46 -7.72
C LYS A 15 -1.06 -3.99 -7.39
N ALA A 16 -0.63 -2.94 -8.07
CA ALA A 16 0.72 -2.41 -7.98
C ALA A 16 0.79 -1.11 -7.18
N SER A 17 -0.37 -0.57 -6.76
CA SER A 17 -0.49 0.68 -6.04
C SER A 17 -1.70 0.70 -5.11
N TRP A 18 -1.60 1.43 -3.99
CA TRP A 18 -2.65 1.57 -2.96
C TRP A 18 -2.96 3.03 -2.65
N PRO A 19 -3.53 3.82 -3.58
CA PRO A 19 -3.86 5.22 -3.30
C PRO A 19 -4.87 5.39 -2.16
N GLU A 20 -5.70 4.39 -1.89
CA GLU A 20 -6.75 4.42 -0.88
C GLU A 20 -6.24 4.35 0.57
N VAL A 21 -5.00 3.90 0.80
CA VAL A 21 -4.43 3.82 2.16
C VAL A 21 -3.66 5.09 2.54
N VAL A 22 -3.58 6.08 1.65
CA VAL A 22 -3.04 7.40 2.00
C VAL A 22 -3.96 8.06 3.03
N GLY A 23 -3.39 8.56 4.11
CA GLY A 23 -4.14 9.07 5.25
C GLY A 23 -4.47 8.02 6.31
N TRP A 24 -4.17 6.73 6.08
CA TRP A 24 -4.36 5.68 7.09
C TRP A 24 -3.14 5.53 7.99
N SER A 25 -3.30 4.87 9.13
CA SER A 25 -2.15 4.43 9.92
C SER A 25 -1.28 3.48 9.10
N ALA A 26 0.04 3.53 9.28
CA ALA A 26 0.95 2.63 8.57
C ALA A 26 0.58 1.15 8.78
N HIS A 27 0.11 0.80 9.98
CA HIS A 27 -0.32 -0.55 10.33
C HIS A 27 -1.56 -0.99 9.53
N ASP A 28 -2.59 -0.15 9.45
CA ASP A 28 -3.81 -0.48 8.70
C ASP A 28 -3.55 -0.56 7.19
N ALA A 29 -2.69 0.33 6.68
CA ALA A 29 -2.23 0.29 5.30
C ALA A 29 -1.54 -1.04 4.97
N ALA A 30 -0.66 -1.51 5.86
CA ALA A 30 0.03 -2.78 5.66
C ALA A 30 -0.91 -3.99 5.72
N LEU A 31 -1.89 -3.99 6.62
CA LEU A 31 -2.92 -5.03 6.64
C LEU A 31 -3.70 -5.08 5.33
N GLN A 32 -4.03 -3.93 4.75
CA GLN A 32 -4.71 -3.87 3.45
C GLN A 32 -3.82 -4.38 2.32
N ILE A 33 -2.55 -3.98 2.29
CA ILE A 33 -1.58 -4.44 1.28
C ILE A 33 -1.38 -5.95 1.36
N SER A 34 -1.21 -6.52 2.56
CA SER A 34 -1.07 -7.96 2.77
C SER A 34 -2.30 -8.75 2.34
N LYS A 35 -3.51 -8.18 2.49
CA LYS A 35 -4.76 -8.81 2.02
C LYS A 35 -4.85 -8.81 0.49
N ASP A 36 -4.49 -7.70 -0.14
CA ASP A 36 -4.57 -7.55 -1.59
C ASP A 36 -3.47 -8.33 -2.32
N ARG A 37 -2.25 -8.33 -1.76
CA ARG A 37 -1.05 -8.98 -2.28
C ARG A 37 -0.28 -9.65 -1.12
N PRO A 38 -0.60 -10.90 -0.77
CA PRO A 38 0.20 -11.64 0.20
C PRO A 38 1.60 -12.00 -0.33
N ASP A 39 1.81 -11.93 -1.65
CA ASP A 39 3.08 -12.27 -2.31
C ASP A 39 4.16 -11.18 -2.21
N VAL A 40 3.83 -9.97 -1.73
CA VAL A 40 4.77 -8.85 -1.64
C VAL A 40 5.24 -8.62 -0.21
N SER A 41 6.50 -8.23 -0.07
CA SER A 41 7.09 -7.79 1.19
C SER A 41 6.81 -6.31 1.43
N ILE A 42 6.30 -5.97 2.60
CA ILE A 42 6.00 -4.59 2.97
C ILE A 42 7.21 -4.02 3.71
N SER A 43 7.68 -2.85 3.30
CA SER A 43 8.77 -2.12 3.95
C SER A 43 8.28 -0.75 4.40
N PHE A 44 8.45 -0.45 5.69
CA PHE A 44 8.01 0.79 6.29
C PHE A 44 9.14 1.81 6.33
N TYR A 45 8.83 3.03 5.91
CA TYR A 45 9.73 4.16 5.95
C TYR A 45 9.05 5.30 6.69
N ILE A 46 9.72 5.77 7.73
CA ILE A 46 9.21 6.86 8.56
C ILE A 46 9.97 8.12 8.15
N GLY A 47 9.24 9.11 7.62
CA GLY A 47 9.81 10.35 7.10
C GLY A 47 10.68 10.16 5.85
N THR A 48 11.82 10.86 5.77
CA THR A 48 12.74 10.86 4.62
C THR A 48 13.91 9.89 4.81
N GLY A 49 13.65 8.71 5.39
CA GLY A 49 14.68 7.70 5.63
C GLY A 49 15.37 7.22 4.34
N PRO A 50 16.55 6.59 4.44
CA PRO A 50 17.30 6.10 3.28
C PRO A 50 16.45 5.09 2.49
N TRP A 51 16.20 5.39 1.23
CA TRP A 51 15.46 4.50 0.33
C TRP A 51 16.17 3.14 0.19
N PRO A 52 15.41 2.04 -0.01
CA PRO A 52 16.01 0.74 -0.20
C PRO A 52 16.94 0.72 -1.42
N PRO A 53 18.06 -0.02 -1.37
CA PRO A 53 18.93 -0.17 -2.51
C PRO A 53 18.26 -1.04 -3.58
N GLY A 54 17.89 -0.42 -4.70
CA GLY A 54 17.52 -1.08 -5.94
C GLY A 54 16.05 -1.52 -6.04
N PRO A 55 15.51 -1.56 -7.26
CA PRO A 55 14.11 -1.93 -7.50
C PRO A 55 13.84 -3.37 -7.09
N HIS A 56 12.80 -3.59 -6.28
CA HIS A 56 12.34 -4.90 -5.85
C HIS A 56 10.92 -5.14 -6.35
N PRO A 57 10.71 -5.99 -7.37
CA PRO A 57 9.38 -6.20 -7.98
C PRO A 57 8.36 -6.89 -7.07
N TRP A 58 8.79 -7.30 -5.87
CA TRP A 58 7.97 -7.93 -4.85
C TRP A 58 7.99 -7.14 -3.54
N ARG A 59 8.42 -5.87 -3.53
CA ARG A 59 8.40 -5.00 -2.36
C ARG A 59 7.38 -3.89 -2.54
N VAL A 60 6.65 -3.57 -1.47
CA VAL A 60 5.83 -2.36 -1.39
C VAL A 60 6.43 -1.44 -0.34
N VAL A 61 6.68 -0.20 -0.73
CA VAL A 61 7.22 0.84 0.16
C VAL A 61 6.07 1.65 0.74
N VAL A 62 5.91 1.61 2.07
CA VAL A 62 4.93 2.40 2.80
C VAL A 62 5.67 3.55 3.49
N VAL A 63 5.43 4.77 3.03
CA VAL A 63 6.00 5.98 3.62
C VAL A 63 4.98 6.63 4.53
N SER A 64 5.31 6.69 5.82
CA SER A 64 4.50 7.34 6.84
C SER A 64 5.21 8.53 7.46
N ASP A 65 4.43 9.52 7.87
CA ASP A 65 4.91 10.69 8.58
C ASP A 65 5.38 10.33 10.00
N ALA A 66 6.49 10.91 10.43
CA ALA A 66 7.12 10.60 11.70
C ALA A 66 6.34 11.14 12.92
N ALA A 67 5.61 12.23 12.74
CA ALA A 67 4.87 12.87 13.83
C ALA A 67 3.49 12.22 14.06
N THR A 68 2.84 11.78 12.98
CA THR A 68 1.47 11.28 12.99
C THR A 68 1.36 9.76 12.78
N GLY A 69 2.40 9.12 12.21
CA GLY A 69 2.37 7.69 11.87
C GLY A 69 1.46 7.35 10.68
N VAL A 70 1.01 8.37 9.95
CA VAL A 70 0.04 8.26 8.85
C VAL A 70 0.76 8.14 7.52
N VAL A 71 0.25 7.31 6.61
CA VAL A 71 0.77 7.18 5.25
C VAL A 71 0.57 8.49 4.48
N VAL A 72 1.68 9.08 4.04
CA VAL A 72 1.69 10.37 3.33
C VAL A 72 1.90 10.22 1.83
N GLN A 73 2.27 9.01 1.37
CA GLN A 73 2.53 8.72 -0.03
C GLN A 73 1.82 7.44 -0.45
N THR A 74 1.31 7.41 -1.67
CA THR A 74 0.71 6.20 -2.25
C THR A 74 1.74 5.07 -2.29
N PRO A 75 1.50 3.96 -1.57
CA PRO A 75 2.37 2.79 -1.65
C PRO A 75 2.30 2.20 -3.05
N VAL A 76 3.47 1.86 -3.58
CA VAL A 76 3.63 1.23 -4.90
C VAL A 76 4.57 0.03 -4.80
N VAL A 77 4.38 -0.94 -5.68
CA VAL A 77 5.34 -2.04 -5.86
C VAL A 77 6.59 -1.47 -6.56
N GLY A 78 7.76 -1.63 -5.94
CA GLY A 78 9.01 -1.07 -6.47
C GLY A 78 10.20 -1.13 -5.53
#